data_AF-A0A0F8XW28-F1
#
_entry.id   AF-A0A0F8XW28-F1
#
_cell.length_a   1.000
_cell.length_b   1.000
_cell.length_c   1.000
_cell.angle_alpha   90.00
_cell.angle_beta   90.00
_cell.angle_gamma   90.00
#
_symmetry.space_group_name_H-M   'P 1'
#
loop_
_entity.id
_entity.type
_entity.pdbx_description
1 polymer ?
#
loop_
_entity_poly.entity_id
_entity_poly.type
_entity_poly.pdbx_seq_one_letter_code
_entity_poly.pdbx_strand_id
1 'polypeptide(L)' 'MKKNCWEFKKCGREEGGSKAKELGVCPTFTETKYNGQHGGKNAGRCCWMVAGTLSGGTVQG' A
#
# COMPACT_ATOMS: atom_id res chain seq x y z
N MET A 1 -15.77 -9.19 1.49
CA MET A 1 -14.69 -9.01 0.49
C MET A 1 -13.45 -8.47 1.18
N LYS A 2 -12.27 -9.05 0.97
CA LYS A 2 -11.02 -8.59 1.61
C LYS A 2 -10.54 -7.31 0.91
N LYS A 3 -10.32 -6.22 1.67
CA LYS A 3 -9.90 -4.91 1.13
C LYS A 3 -8.41 -4.69 1.33
N ASN A 4 -7.74 -4.11 0.34
CA ASN A 4 -6.36 -3.65 0.44
C ASN A 4 -6.27 -2.30 1.19
N CYS A 5 -5.06 -1.91 1.57
CA CYS A 5 -4.80 -0.73 2.37
C CYS A 5 -5.27 0.55 1.67
N TRP A 6 -5.09 0.67 0.36
CA TRP A 6 -5.55 1.83 -0.41
C TRP A 6 -7.08 1.86 -0.54
N GLU A 7 -7.76 0.71 -0.58
CA GLU A 7 -9.23 0.64 -0.60
C GLU A 7 -9.84 1.00 0.77
N PHE A 8 -9.14 0.68 1.86
CA PHE A 8 -9.57 0.99 3.22
C PHE A 8 -9.20 2.41 3.65
N LYS A 9 -7.93 2.79 3.50
CA LYS A 9 -7.41 4.11 3.88
C LYS A 9 -7.79 5.21 2.90
N LYS A 10 -8.02 4.86 1.62
CA LYS A 10 -8.26 5.82 0.53
C LYS A 10 -7.22 6.94 0.51
N CYS A 11 -5.95 6.58 0.66
CA CYS A 11 -4.86 7.55 0.75
C CYS A 11 -4.59 8.27 -0.58
N GLY A 12 -5.16 7.80 -1.71
CA GLY A 12 -5.03 8.45 -3.00
C GLY A 12 -3.66 8.25 -3.67
N ARG A 13 -2.86 7.30 -3.19
CA ARG A 13 -1.51 7.00 -3.70
C ARG A 13 -1.47 5.71 -4.53
N GLU A 14 -2.61 5.19 -4.97
CA GLU A 14 -2.61 4.18 -6.05
C GLU A 14 -2.15 4.78 -7.38
N GLU A 15 -1.84 3.93 -8.37
CA GLU A 15 -1.58 4.41 -9.73
C GLU A 15 -2.78 5.21 -10.26
N GLY A 16 -2.52 6.44 -10.72
CA GLY A 16 -3.58 7.38 -11.13
C GLY A 16 -4.33 8.07 -9.98
N GLY A 17 -3.99 7.78 -8.72
CA GLY A 17 -4.62 8.40 -7.55
C GLY A 17 -4.27 9.90 -7.41
N SER A 18 -5.14 10.65 -6.73
CA SER A 18 -5.02 12.12 -6.61
C SER A 18 -3.72 12.58 -5.95
N LYS A 19 -3.15 11.77 -5.05
CA LYS A 19 -1.89 12.06 -4.34
C LYS A 19 -0.67 11.38 -4.96
N ALA A 20 -0.87 10.53 -5.97
CA ALA A 20 0.25 9.85 -6.62
C ALA A 20 1.17 10.82 -7.38
N LYS A 21 0.63 11.92 -7.92
CA LYS A 21 1.43 12.96 -8.60
C LYS A 21 2.27 13.80 -7.63
N GLU A 22 1.75 14.06 -6.43
CA GLU A 22 2.40 14.93 -5.44
C GLU A 22 3.33 14.16 -4.50
N LEU A 23 2.88 13.00 -3.99
CA LEU A 23 3.60 12.19 -3.01
C LEU A 23 4.22 10.91 -3.61
N GLY A 24 4.09 10.70 -4.92
CA GLY A 24 4.46 9.46 -5.58
C GLY A 24 3.47 8.31 -5.32
N VAL A 25 3.51 7.32 -6.20
CA VAL A 25 2.76 6.06 -6.06
C VAL A 25 3.22 5.30 -4.81
N CYS A 26 2.28 4.77 -4.04
CA CYS A 26 2.57 4.03 -2.83
C CYS A 26 3.27 2.70 -3.18
N PRO A 27 4.41 2.37 -2.57
CA PRO A 27 5.16 1.16 -2.90
C PRO A 27 4.34 -0.11 -2.67
N THR A 28 3.38 -0.13 -1.75
CA THR A 28 2.49 -1.29 -1.56
C THR A 28 1.59 -1.59 -2.75
N PHE A 29 1.31 -0.58 -3.57
CA PHE A 29 0.52 -0.74 -4.78
C PHE A 29 1.33 -1.41 -5.88
N THR A 30 2.65 -1.23 -5.93
CA THR A 30 3.53 -1.80 -6.96
C THR A 30 4.31 -3.04 -6.49
N GLU A 31 4.33 -3.30 -5.18
CA GLU A 31 5.08 -4.41 -4.58
C GLU A 31 4.41 -5.77 -4.85
N THR A 32 4.82 -6.42 -5.94
CA THR A 32 4.30 -7.71 -6.37
C THR A 32 4.84 -8.90 -5.58
N LYS A 33 5.93 -8.74 -4.83
CA LYS A 33 6.52 -9.82 -4.01
C LYS A 33 5.52 -10.41 -3.01
N TYR A 34 4.60 -9.56 -2.51
CA TYR A 34 3.57 -9.98 -1.56
C TYR A 34 2.21 -10.20 -2.21
N ASN A 35 2.12 -10.24 -3.54
CA ASN A 35 0.83 -10.44 -4.21
C ASN A 35 0.18 -11.77 -3.80
N GLY A 36 -1.11 -11.72 -3.45
CA GLY A 36 -1.84 -12.87 -2.89
C GLY A 36 -1.62 -13.09 -1.38
N GLN A 37 -0.64 -12.44 -0.74
CA GLN A 37 -0.39 -12.59 0.70
C GLN A 37 -1.61 -12.17 1.51
N HIS A 38 -1.97 -13.05 2.45
CA HIS A 38 -3.20 -13.02 3.24
C HIS A 38 -4.50 -12.92 2.40
N GLY A 39 -4.44 -13.01 1.07
CA GLY A 39 -5.54 -12.78 0.13
C GLY A 39 -5.73 -11.31 -0.26
N GLY A 40 -4.64 -10.54 -0.35
CA GLY A 40 -4.61 -9.18 -0.91
C GLY A 40 -3.98 -9.13 -2.29
N LYS A 41 -4.08 -7.97 -2.95
CA LYS A 41 -3.30 -7.67 -4.16
C LYS A 41 -2.01 -6.98 -3.73
N ASN A 42 -0.88 -7.37 -4.32
CA ASN A 42 0.45 -6.83 -4.00
C ASN A 42 0.67 -6.82 -2.47
N ALA A 43 1.32 -5.80 -1.92
CA ALA A 43 1.45 -5.65 -0.47
C ALA A 43 0.25 -4.94 0.19
N GLY A 44 -0.90 -4.85 -0.49
CA GLY A 44 -2.08 -4.11 -0.01
C GLY A 44 -2.62 -4.60 1.32
N ARG A 45 -2.37 -5.86 1.66
CA ARG A 45 -2.79 -6.47 2.94
C ARG A 45 -1.64 -6.69 3.91
N CYS A 46 -0.46 -6.20 3.57
CA CYS A 46 0.76 -6.26 4.38
C CYS A 46 1.47 -4.89 4.34
N CYS A 47 0.73 -3.79 4.28
CA CYS A 47 1.34 -2.47 4.05
C CYS A 47 2.31 -2.05 5.17
N TRP A 48 2.17 -2.64 6.36
CA TRP A 48 3.09 -2.50 7.49
C TRP A 48 4.48 -3.12 7.23
N MET A 49 4.60 -4.08 6.30
CA MET A 49 5.87 -4.73 5.94
C MET A 49 6.67 -3.91 4.91
N VAL A 50 6.08 -2.86 4.34
CA VAL A 50 6.67 -2.10 3.22
C VAL A 50 7.02 -0.69 3.70
N ALA A 51 8.32 -0.37 3.61
CA ALA A 51 8.84 0.96 3.90
C ALA A 51 8.29 2.02 2.92
N GLY A 52 8.26 3.29 3.33
CA GLY A 52 7.72 4.38 2.49
C GLY A 52 6.20 4.43 2.40
N THR A 53 5.50 3.65 3.23
CA THR A 53 4.05 3.70 3.39
C THR A 53 3.65 4.66 4.51
N LEU A 54 2.42 5.16 4.48
CA LEU A 54 1.84 5.96 5.57
C LEU A 54 1.44 5.11 6.79
N SER A 55 1.97 3.89 6.90
CA SER A 55 1.68 2.94 7.97
C SER A 55 2.51 3.32 9.20
N GLY A 56 1.95 4.13 10.10
CA GLY A 56 2.43 4.20 11.49
C GLY A 56 3.84 4.74 11.76
N GLY A 57 4.51 5.38 10.79
CA GLY A 57 5.66 6.27 11.02
C GLY A 57 6.91 5.67 11.70
N THR A 58 6.92 4.37 11.98
CA THR A 58 8.04 3.69 12.65
C THR A 58 8.44 2.49 11.82
N VAL A 59 9.73 2.41 11.49
CA VAL A 59 10.34 1.19 10.96
C VAL A 59 10.20 0.13 12.05
N GLN A 60 9.33 -0.85 11.85
CA GLN A 60 9.33 -2.07 12.65
C GLN A 60 10.13 -3.11 11.89
N GLY A 61 11.32 -3.42 12.43
CA GLY A 61 12.19 -4.51 12.02
C GLY A 61 12.17 -5.63 13.05
#